data_AF-A0A2T4TMV0-F1
#
_entry.id   AF-A0A2T4TMV0-F1
#
_cell.length_a   1.000
_cell.length_b   1.000
_cell.length_c   1.000
_cell.angle_alpha   90.00
_cell.angle_beta   90.00
_cell.angle_gamma   90.00
#
_symmetry.space_group_name_H-M   'P 1'
#
loop_
_entity.id
_entity.type
_entity.pdbx_description
1 polymer ?
#
loop_
_entity_poly.entity_id
_entity_poly.type
_entity_poly.pdbx_seq_one_letter_code
_entity_poly.pdbx_strand_id
1 'polypeptide(L)'
;MKDIELVYKGEIYRIPNRWDGMTDRQYIRLVADLLRMAAGGLSAGEVRINWLCDIMNWDRRCFRTEEQIANLVAISEQLTFLFQINYPDNNAVLDGMDSETYELCRRVDPFRLHLHIARVLRRLDYQYVVDLCFCAQLIPAVRVKEHTYQGYTVEKGYGVLTCSLTALQYIEARELIGHGSESLPLMAAILYYPEKLYNSERAHALAQEFSALPPELLTAISFNFQAFNNYLFSKTPFSLLSKFKSNPDHPITTDASDALYDLSKDGLGDARQIEQMNVLTYLKVLRKKTIDAVRDMKGFGWDKTKISNEVGLPISVIDDII
;
A
#
# COMPACT_ATOMS: atom_id res chain seq x y z
N MET A 1 -8.00 13.22 3.18
CA MET A 1 -9.46 12.98 3.14
C MET A 1 -10.06 13.56 4.41
N LYS A 2 -11.26 14.13 4.33
CA LYS A 2 -11.99 14.66 5.49
C LYS A 2 -12.92 13.58 6.01
N ASP A 3 -13.07 13.50 7.33
CA ASP A 3 -14.09 12.66 7.96
C ASP A 3 -15.48 13.16 7.54
N ILE A 4 -16.46 12.25 7.51
CA ILE A 4 -17.84 12.57 7.17
C ILE A 4 -18.54 13.02 8.45
N GLU A 5 -19.18 14.18 8.42
CA GLU A 5 -19.97 14.71 9.53
C GLU A 5 -21.47 14.55 9.22
N LEU A 6 -22.20 13.87 10.09
CA LEU A 6 -23.65 13.71 10.02
C LEU A 6 -24.29 14.48 11.16
N VAL A 7 -25.26 15.33 10.85
CA VAL A 7 -26.06 16.04 11.87
C VAL A 7 -27.39 15.33 12.01
N TYR A 8 -27.67 14.81 13.20
CA TYR A 8 -28.97 14.18 13.50
C TYR A 8 -29.48 14.68 14.84
N LYS A 9 -30.67 15.30 14.83
CA LYS A 9 -31.32 15.87 16.02
C LYS A 9 -30.42 16.82 16.84
N GLY A 10 -29.55 17.57 16.17
CA GLY A 10 -28.63 18.51 16.82
C GLY A 10 -27.30 17.90 17.29
N GLU A 11 -27.16 16.58 17.23
CA GLU A 11 -25.91 15.87 17.53
C GLU A 11 -25.08 15.68 16.26
N ILE A 12 -23.75 15.83 16.39
CA ILE A 12 -22.79 15.65 15.30
C ILE A 12 -22.13 14.29 15.46
N TYR A 13 -22.37 13.40 14.49
CA TYR A 13 -21.71 12.11 14.37
C TYR A 13 -20.58 12.22 13.35
N ARG A 14 -19.39 11.71 13.71
CA ARG A 14 -18.21 11.70 12.84
C ARG A 14 -17.87 10.29 12.40
N ILE A 15 -17.79 10.10 11.08
CA ILE A 15 -17.40 8.84 10.45
C ILE A 15 -15.99 9.00 9.88
N PRO A 16 -15.00 8.23 10.37
CA PRO A 16 -13.65 8.26 9.83
C PRO A 16 -13.61 7.84 8.36
N ASN A 17 -12.95 8.66 7.52
CA ASN A 17 -12.77 8.39 6.09
C ASN A 17 -11.28 8.18 5.77
N ARG A 18 -10.65 7.23 6.47
CA ARG A 18 -9.21 6.96 6.46
C ARG A 18 -8.89 5.59 7.06
N TRP A 19 -7.75 5.03 6.66
CA TRP A 19 -7.21 3.79 7.21
C TRP A 19 -6.59 3.96 8.61
N ASP A 20 -5.81 5.02 8.82
CA ASP A 20 -4.91 5.19 9.97
C ASP A 20 -5.58 5.29 11.36
N GLY A 21 -6.91 5.26 11.44
CA GLY A 21 -7.68 5.36 12.70
C GLY A 21 -8.44 4.11 13.10
N MET A 22 -8.28 3.01 12.36
CA MET A 22 -9.00 1.75 12.63
C MET A 22 -8.38 0.97 13.77
N THR A 23 -9.23 0.25 14.52
CA THR A 23 -8.74 -0.81 15.42
C THR A 23 -8.36 -2.06 14.62
N ASP A 24 -7.52 -2.91 15.21
CA ASP A 24 -7.16 -4.22 14.68
C ASP A 24 -8.39 -5.06 14.30
N ARG A 25 -9.39 -5.12 15.18
CA ARG A 25 -10.64 -5.86 14.97
C ARG A 25 -11.46 -5.30 13.81
N GLN A 26 -11.54 -3.98 13.69
CA GLN A 26 -12.23 -3.32 12.58
C GLN A 26 -11.53 -3.63 11.25
N TYR A 27 -10.21 -3.54 11.22
CA TYR A 27 -9.41 -3.80 10.04
C TYR A 27 -9.50 -5.25 9.58
N ILE A 28 -9.38 -6.23 10.50
CA ILE A 28 -9.50 -7.67 10.16
C ILE A 28 -10.88 -7.99 9.60
N ARG A 29 -11.95 -7.40 10.16
CA ARG A 29 -13.32 -7.57 9.63
C ARG A 29 -13.48 -7.00 8.23
N LEU A 30 -12.94 -5.80 8.00
CA LEU A 30 -12.95 -5.19 6.68
C LEU A 30 -12.20 -6.06 5.65
N VAL A 31 -11.05 -6.62 6.03
CA VAL A 31 -10.29 -7.54 5.18
C VAL A 31 -11.08 -8.81 4.88
N ALA A 32 -11.84 -9.35 5.84
CA ALA A 32 -12.74 -10.48 5.60
C ALA A 32 -13.81 -10.14 4.54
N ASP A 33 -14.38 -8.94 4.59
CA ASP A 33 -15.33 -8.46 3.57
C ASP A 33 -14.66 -8.25 2.20
N LEU A 34 -13.41 -7.76 2.18
CA LEU A 34 -12.61 -7.65 0.95
C LEU A 34 -12.31 -9.02 0.33
N LEU A 35 -12.01 -10.03 1.14
CA LEU A 35 -11.83 -11.41 0.67
C LEU A 35 -13.13 -11.97 0.07
N ARG A 36 -14.28 -11.70 0.69
CA ARG A 36 -15.59 -12.07 0.14
C ARG A 36 -15.89 -11.34 -1.17
N MET A 37 -15.50 -10.08 -1.30
CA MET A 37 -15.60 -9.32 -2.55
C MET A 37 -14.73 -9.94 -3.64
N ALA A 38 -13.48 -10.29 -3.32
CA ALA A 38 -12.57 -10.96 -4.26
C ALA A 38 -13.10 -12.34 -4.71
N ALA A 39 -13.80 -13.05 -3.84
CA ALA A 39 -14.49 -14.30 -4.17
C ALA A 39 -15.82 -14.11 -4.95
N GLY A 40 -16.19 -12.87 -5.29
CA GLY A 40 -17.44 -12.55 -6.01
C GLY A 40 -18.70 -12.59 -5.14
N GLY A 41 -18.56 -12.74 -3.82
CA GLY A 41 -19.68 -12.83 -2.88
C GLY A 41 -20.18 -11.49 -2.33
N LEU A 42 -19.48 -10.39 -2.60
CA LEU A 42 -19.87 -9.01 -2.26
C LEU A 42 -19.45 -8.06 -3.39
N SER A 43 -20.23 -7.00 -3.60
CA SER A 43 -19.86 -5.85 -4.41
C SER A 43 -19.08 -4.81 -3.59
N ALA A 44 -18.33 -3.93 -4.26
CA ALA A 44 -17.63 -2.83 -3.60
C ALA A 44 -18.58 -1.91 -2.80
N GLY A 45 -19.80 -1.69 -3.31
CA GLY A 45 -20.85 -0.94 -2.61
C GLY A 45 -21.28 -1.63 -1.30
N GLU A 46 -21.50 -2.95 -1.34
CA GLU A 46 -21.83 -3.72 -0.13
C GLU A 46 -20.70 -3.68 0.90
N VAL A 47 -19.42 -3.77 0.48
CA VAL A 47 -18.30 -3.62 1.41
C VAL A 47 -18.33 -2.25 2.11
N ARG A 48 -18.61 -1.15 1.39
CA ARG A 48 -18.74 0.19 2.00
C ARG A 48 -19.89 0.26 3.00
N ILE A 49 -21.04 -0.32 2.66
CA ILE A 49 -22.21 -0.37 3.55
C ILE A 49 -21.89 -1.20 4.80
N ASN A 50 -21.26 -2.35 4.64
CA ASN A 50 -20.88 -3.22 5.74
C ASN A 50 -19.95 -2.49 6.71
N TRP A 51 -18.92 -1.85 6.16
CA TRP A 51 -17.98 -1.02 6.93
C TRP A 51 -18.71 0.08 7.70
N LEU A 52 -19.59 0.83 7.03
CA LEU A 52 -20.37 1.91 7.66
C LEU A 52 -21.22 1.41 8.82
N CYS A 53 -21.93 0.28 8.64
CA CYS A 53 -22.73 -0.32 9.70
C CYS A 53 -21.86 -0.80 10.87
N ASP A 54 -20.70 -1.38 10.58
CA ASP A 54 -19.78 -1.89 11.60
C ASP A 54 -19.18 -0.77 12.46
N ILE A 55 -18.76 0.34 11.86
CA ILE A 55 -18.20 1.48 12.62
C ILE A 55 -19.26 2.22 13.43
N MET A 56 -20.48 2.31 12.92
CA MET A 56 -21.59 2.99 13.60
C MET A 56 -22.36 2.08 14.54
N ASN A 57 -21.99 0.79 14.61
CA ASN A 57 -22.70 -0.25 15.34
C ASN A 57 -24.21 -0.30 14.98
N TRP A 58 -24.51 -0.18 13.70
CA TRP A 58 -25.87 -0.24 13.15
C TRP A 58 -26.20 -1.67 12.69
N ASP A 59 -27.42 -2.13 13.01
CA ASP A 59 -27.94 -3.38 12.45
C ASP A 59 -28.55 -3.11 11.06
N ARG A 60 -27.99 -3.77 10.04
CA ARG A 60 -28.49 -3.71 8.66
C ARG A 60 -29.97 -4.09 8.54
N ARG A 61 -30.48 -4.95 9.42
CA ARG A 61 -31.88 -5.42 9.42
C ARG A 61 -32.88 -4.33 9.83
N CYS A 62 -32.40 -3.22 10.39
CA CYS A 62 -33.23 -2.09 10.79
C CYS A 62 -33.58 -1.15 9.63
N PHE A 63 -32.82 -1.17 8.53
CA PHE A 63 -33.09 -0.33 7.35
C PHE A 63 -34.05 -1.07 6.42
N ARG A 64 -35.33 -0.65 6.39
CA ARG A 64 -36.40 -1.36 5.66
C ARG A 64 -37.10 -0.51 4.59
N THR A 65 -37.04 0.80 4.74
CA THR A 65 -37.67 1.73 3.79
C THR A 65 -36.69 2.11 2.69
N GLU A 66 -37.21 2.44 1.50
CA GLU A 66 -36.38 2.90 0.38
C GLU A 66 -35.56 4.14 0.75
N GLU A 67 -36.15 5.08 1.50
CA GLU A 67 -35.46 6.29 1.97
C GLU A 67 -34.29 5.95 2.90
N GLN A 68 -34.49 5.03 3.86
CA GLN A 68 -33.44 4.58 4.76
C GLN A 68 -32.29 3.91 3.99
N ILE A 69 -32.62 3.09 3.00
CA ILE A 69 -31.62 2.40 2.17
C ILE A 69 -30.88 3.42 1.29
N ALA A 70 -31.60 4.36 0.66
CA ALA A 70 -31.01 5.41 -0.16
C ALA A 70 -30.05 6.30 0.65
N ASN A 71 -30.43 6.66 1.88
CA ASN A 71 -29.56 7.41 2.79
C ASN A 71 -28.32 6.60 3.18
N LEU A 72 -28.48 5.32 3.51
CA LEU A 72 -27.36 4.44 3.83
C LEU A 72 -26.36 4.33 2.66
N VAL A 73 -26.88 4.13 1.45
CA VAL A 73 -26.08 4.09 0.21
C VAL A 73 -25.36 5.43 0.01
N ALA A 74 -26.07 6.55 0.09
CA ALA A 74 -25.51 7.89 -0.11
C ALA A 74 -24.39 8.25 0.89
N ILE A 75 -24.52 7.83 2.16
CA ILE A 75 -23.44 8.00 3.16
C ILE A 75 -22.29 7.06 2.83
N SER A 76 -22.58 5.80 2.46
CA SER A 76 -21.55 4.83 2.14
C SER A 76 -20.71 5.24 0.92
N GLU A 77 -21.31 5.87 -0.10
CA GLU A 77 -20.62 6.36 -1.30
C GLU A 77 -19.61 7.48 -0.97
N GLN A 78 -19.78 8.21 0.13
CA GLN A 78 -18.82 9.22 0.60
C GLN A 78 -17.57 8.61 1.24
N LEU A 79 -17.55 7.30 1.53
CA LEU A 79 -16.38 6.55 1.99
C LEU A 79 -15.44 6.28 0.81
N THR A 80 -14.68 7.31 0.46
CA THR A 80 -13.76 7.32 -0.69
C THR A 80 -12.39 6.70 -0.37
N PHE A 81 -12.11 6.36 0.89
CA PHE A 81 -10.79 5.85 1.28
C PHE A 81 -10.57 4.37 0.98
N LEU A 82 -11.63 3.59 0.79
CA LEU A 82 -11.57 2.13 0.64
C LEU A 82 -11.14 1.70 -0.76
N PHE A 83 -11.63 2.38 -1.78
CA PHE A 83 -11.48 1.98 -3.17
C PHE A 83 -11.05 3.14 -4.04
N GLN A 84 -10.19 2.83 -4.99
CA GLN A 84 -9.91 3.64 -6.16
C GLN A 84 -10.54 2.99 -7.40
N ILE A 85 -10.86 3.81 -8.38
CA ILE A 85 -11.38 3.38 -9.68
C ILE A 85 -10.19 3.32 -10.62
N ASN A 86 -10.03 2.15 -11.24
CA ASN A 86 -9.05 1.92 -12.29
C ASN A 86 -9.77 1.83 -13.64
N TYR A 87 -9.45 2.76 -14.52
CA TYR A 87 -9.95 2.78 -15.90
C TYR A 87 -9.02 1.97 -16.81
N PRO A 88 -9.51 1.53 -17.99
CA PRO A 88 -8.69 0.85 -18.99
C PRO A 88 -7.41 1.60 -19.35
N ASP A 89 -6.43 0.85 -19.86
CA ASP A 89 -5.13 1.37 -20.32
C ASP A 89 -4.38 2.17 -19.25
N ASN A 90 -4.40 1.68 -18.00
CA ASN A 90 -3.76 2.31 -16.85
C ASN A 90 -4.18 3.77 -16.64
N ASN A 91 -5.48 4.04 -16.74
CA ASN A 91 -6.07 5.37 -16.60
C ASN A 91 -5.70 6.38 -17.70
N ALA A 92 -5.31 5.93 -18.90
CA ALA A 92 -4.98 6.82 -20.03
C ALA A 92 -6.08 7.85 -20.37
N VAL A 93 -7.36 7.52 -20.10
CA VAL A 93 -8.47 8.46 -20.28
C VAL A 93 -8.37 9.73 -19.40
N LEU A 94 -7.57 9.67 -18.34
CA LEU A 94 -7.32 10.78 -17.42
C LEU A 94 -6.02 11.52 -17.74
N ASP A 95 -5.32 11.17 -18.82
CA ASP A 95 -4.05 11.81 -19.20
C ASP A 95 -4.25 13.30 -19.49
N GLY A 96 -3.33 14.13 -19.00
CA GLY A 96 -3.36 15.58 -19.16
C GLY A 96 -4.32 16.32 -18.21
N MET A 97 -5.00 15.61 -17.30
CA MET A 97 -5.76 16.24 -16.23
C MET A 97 -4.85 16.81 -15.14
N ASP A 98 -5.34 17.83 -14.45
CA ASP A 98 -4.72 18.28 -13.21
C ASP A 98 -4.88 17.22 -12.10
N SER A 99 -4.00 17.30 -11.09
CA SER A 99 -3.94 16.29 -10.03
C SER A 99 -5.22 16.20 -9.20
N GLU A 100 -5.99 17.28 -9.05
CA GLU A 100 -7.21 17.28 -8.24
C GLU A 100 -8.33 16.55 -9.00
N THR A 101 -8.53 16.91 -10.27
CA THR A 101 -9.50 16.24 -11.15
C THR A 101 -9.17 14.77 -11.33
N TYR A 102 -7.89 14.43 -11.52
CA TYR A 102 -7.42 13.05 -11.64
C TYR A 102 -7.80 12.22 -10.41
N GLU A 103 -7.50 12.71 -9.20
CA GLU A 103 -7.84 12.00 -7.97
C GLU A 103 -9.34 11.93 -7.73
N LEU A 104 -10.10 12.98 -8.10
CA LEU A 104 -11.55 12.99 -7.98
C LEU A 104 -12.19 11.91 -8.85
N CYS A 105 -11.78 11.81 -10.12
CA CYS A 105 -12.25 10.77 -11.05
C CYS A 105 -11.93 9.36 -10.54
N ARG A 106 -10.80 9.17 -9.84
CA ARG A 106 -10.41 7.87 -9.29
C ARG A 106 -11.06 7.53 -7.96
N ARG A 107 -11.73 8.47 -7.29
CA ARG A 107 -12.31 8.25 -5.94
C ARG A 107 -13.83 8.26 -5.92
N VAL A 108 -14.44 8.99 -6.84
CA VAL A 108 -15.89 9.18 -6.89
C VAL A 108 -16.45 8.41 -8.08
N ASP A 109 -17.53 7.67 -7.84
CA ASP A 109 -18.20 6.90 -8.88
C ASP A 109 -18.62 7.82 -10.07
N PRO A 110 -18.36 7.43 -11.33
CA PRO A 110 -18.71 8.22 -12.51
C PRO A 110 -20.17 8.68 -12.58
N PHE A 111 -21.12 7.94 -12.01
CA PHE A 111 -22.53 8.32 -11.94
C PHE A 111 -22.78 9.49 -10.97
N ARG A 112 -21.88 9.72 -10.02
CA ARG A 112 -21.91 10.83 -9.06
C ARG A 112 -20.98 11.99 -9.43
N LEU A 113 -20.13 11.83 -10.44
CA LEU A 113 -19.27 12.90 -10.94
C LEU A 113 -20.08 13.98 -11.68
N HIS A 114 -19.86 15.24 -11.30
CA HIS A 114 -20.41 16.44 -11.96
C HIS A 114 -19.39 17.08 -12.93
N LEU A 115 -18.59 16.25 -13.60
CA LEU A 115 -17.59 16.67 -14.58
C LEU A 115 -18.04 16.31 -16.00
N HIS A 116 -17.59 17.08 -17.00
CA HIS A 116 -17.91 16.81 -18.40
C HIS A 116 -17.45 15.41 -18.85
N ILE A 117 -16.30 14.94 -18.35
CA ILE A 117 -15.77 13.62 -18.69
C ILE A 117 -16.57 12.46 -18.08
N ALA A 118 -17.42 12.70 -17.08
CA ALA A 118 -18.16 11.65 -16.39
C ALA A 118 -18.97 10.76 -17.37
N ARG A 119 -19.53 11.35 -18.45
CA ARG A 119 -20.26 10.60 -19.48
C ARG A 119 -19.39 9.59 -20.21
N VAL A 120 -18.10 9.89 -20.40
CA VAL A 120 -17.12 8.98 -21.00
C VAL A 120 -16.75 7.90 -19.99
N LEU A 121 -16.40 8.29 -18.76
CA LEU A 121 -15.99 7.36 -17.70
C LEU A 121 -17.06 6.30 -17.40
N ARG A 122 -18.35 6.67 -17.40
CA ARG A 122 -19.49 5.74 -17.22
C ARG A 122 -19.59 4.64 -18.26
N ARG A 123 -19.01 4.83 -19.45
CA ARG A 123 -19.06 3.88 -20.57
C ARG A 123 -17.87 2.93 -20.59
N LEU A 124 -16.85 3.21 -19.79
CA LEU A 124 -15.66 2.38 -19.71
C LEU A 124 -15.91 1.19 -18.80
N ASP A 125 -15.24 0.09 -19.09
CA ASP A 125 -15.20 -1.08 -18.21
C ASP A 125 -14.19 -0.84 -17.09
N TYR A 126 -14.56 0.03 -16.14
CA TYR A 126 -13.73 0.40 -15.01
C TYR A 126 -13.92 -0.58 -13.84
N GLN A 127 -12.86 -0.74 -13.04
CA GLN A 127 -12.86 -1.66 -11.90
C GLN A 127 -12.60 -0.91 -10.60
N TYR A 128 -13.24 -1.39 -9.53
CA TYR A 128 -12.93 -0.96 -8.17
C TYR A 128 -11.74 -1.74 -7.63
N VAL A 129 -10.67 -1.03 -7.27
CA VAL A 129 -9.45 -1.58 -6.70
C VAL A 129 -9.30 -1.06 -5.27
N VAL A 130 -8.86 -1.90 -4.35
CA VAL A 130 -8.65 -1.49 -2.95
C VAL A 130 -7.54 -0.43 -2.88
N ASP A 131 -7.81 0.69 -2.20
CA ASP A 131 -6.82 1.75 -1.98
C ASP A 131 -5.85 1.38 -0.84
N LEU A 132 -4.95 0.45 -1.12
CA LEU A 132 -3.88 0.04 -0.19
C LEU A 132 -2.72 1.03 -0.27
N CYS A 133 -2.93 2.26 0.21
CA CYS A 133 -1.86 3.27 0.31
C CYS A 133 -2.02 4.11 1.58
N PHE A 134 -1.50 3.58 2.70
CA PHE A 134 -1.58 4.24 3.99
C PHE A 134 -0.39 3.90 4.90
N CYS A 135 -0.24 4.72 5.93
CA CYS A 135 0.91 4.89 6.81
C CYS A 135 0.75 4.44 8.25
N ALA A 136 0.20 3.26 8.51
CA ALA A 136 -0.14 2.84 9.86
C ALA A 136 0.01 1.34 10.03
N GLN A 137 0.59 0.92 11.16
CA GLN A 137 0.53 -0.47 11.60
C GLN A 137 -0.82 -0.70 12.28
N LEU A 138 -1.75 -1.38 11.60
CA LEU A 138 -3.11 -1.65 12.10
C LEU A 138 -3.19 -2.98 12.86
N ILE A 139 -2.16 -3.82 12.80
CA ILE A 139 -2.05 -5.07 13.55
C ILE A 139 -0.72 -5.02 14.32
N PRO A 140 -0.66 -4.36 15.48
CA PRO A 140 0.60 -4.16 16.20
C PRO A 140 1.14 -5.46 16.82
N ALA A 141 0.27 -6.43 17.11
CA ALA A 141 0.65 -7.71 17.70
C ALA A 141 -0.28 -8.83 17.24
N VAL A 142 0.26 -10.04 17.19
CA VAL A 142 -0.52 -11.26 16.93
C VAL A 142 -0.25 -12.29 18.01
N ARG A 143 -1.29 -13.06 18.36
CA ARG A 143 -1.18 -14.17 19.29
C ARG A 143 -1.19 -15.48 18.53
N VAL A 144 -0.10 -16.23 18.64
CA VAL A 144 0.03 -17.59 18.10
C VAL A 144 0.20 -18.52 19.29
N LYS A 145 -0.76 -19.43 19.50
CA LYS A 145 -0.83 -20.28 20.69
C LYS A 145 -0.77 -19.44 21.99
N GLU A 146 0.24 -19.66 22.83
CA GLU A 146 0.46 -18.96 24.09
C GLU A 146 1.37 -17.74 23.97
N HIS A 147 1.98 -17.51 22.80
CA HIS A 147 2.94 -16.44 22.58
C HIS A 147 2.31 -15.25 21.86
N THR A 148 2.73 -14.05 22.25
CA THR A 148 2.37 -12.80 21.58
C THR A 148 3.59 -12.27 20.84
N TYR A 149 3.47 -12.13 19.53
CA TYR A 149 4.51 -11.61 18.67
C TYR A 149 4.20 -10.16 18.33
N GLN A 150 5.18 -9.29 18.48
CA GLN A 150 5.06 -7.87 18.13
C GLN A 150 5.42 -7.69 16.66
N GLY A 151 4.60 -6.93 15.95
CA GLY A 151 4.86 -6.57 14.57
C GLY A 151 5.85 -5.43 14.45
N TYR A 152 6.27 -5.15 13.21
CA TYR A 152 7.04 -3.95 12.91
C TYR A 152 6.25 -2.68 13.24
N THR A 153 6.98 -1.63 13.64
CA THR A 153 6.43 -0.32 13.98
C THR A 153 6.66 0.66 12.84
N VAL A 154 5.72 1.58 12.66
CA VAL A 154 5.82 2.70 11.71
C VAL A 154 5.22 3.93 12.37
N GLU A 155 5.95 5.03 12.36
CA GLU A 155 5.47 6.31 12.88
C GLU A 155 5.77 7.43 11.90
N LYS A 156 4.92 8.46 11.91
CA LYS A 156 5.10 9.71 11.14
C LYS A 156 5.14 10.94 12.04
N GLY A 157 5.47 10.75 13.31
CA GLY A 157 5.51 11.84 14.30
C GLY A 157 6.43 12.97 13.83
N TYR A 158 6.02 14.22 14.09
CA TYR A 158 6.82 15.41 13.78
C TYR A 158 7.23 15.55 12.29
N GLY A 159 6.47 14.93 11.37
CA GLY A 159 6.75 14.98 9.93
C GLY A 159 7.92 14.10 9.49
N VAL A 160 8.44 13.23 10.37
CA VAL A 160 9.52 12.30 10.07
C VAL A 160 8.98 10.88 10.08
N LEU A 161 9.23 10.15 8.99
CA LEU A 161 8.90 8.72 8.91
C LEU A 161 9.97 7.89 9.63
N THR A 162 9.53 7.03 10.55
CA THR A 162 10.35 5.99 11.19
C THR A 162 9.72 4.62 10.95
N CYS A 163 10.55 3.59 10.90
CA CYS A 163 10.13 2.20 10.72
C CYS A 163 11.13 1.28 11.41
N SER A 164 10.69 0.20 12.06
CA SER A 164 11.62 -0.73 12.74
C SER A 164 12.18 -1.84 11.86
N LEU A 165 11.67 -2.04 10.64
CA LEU A 165 12.13 -3.12 9.76
C LEU A 165 13.62 -2.96 9.39
N THR A 166 14.32 -4.09 9.36
CA THR A 166 15.63 -4.17 8.71
C THR A 166 15.48 -4.25 7.19
N ALA A 167 16.57 -4.01 6.46
CA ALA A 167 16.60 -4.10 5.00
C ALA A 167 16.26 -5.53 4.55
N LEU A 168 16.85 -6.55 5.17
CA LEU A 168 16.61 -7.95 4.82
C LEU A 168 15.15 -8.37 5.11
N GLN A 169 14.59 -8.01 6.27
CA GLN A 169 13.17 -8.26 6.58
C GLN A 169 12.25 -7.66 5.53
N TYR A 170 12.52 -6.41 5.15
CA TYR A 170 11.71 -5.71 4.18
C TYR A 170 11.81 -6.34 2.78
N ILE A 171 13.02 -6.71 2.35
CA ILE A 171 13.24 -7.32 1.03
C ILE A 171 12.53 -8.66 0.93
N GLU A 172 12.73 -9.56 1.90
CA GLU A 172 12.08 -10.87 1.89
C GLU A 172 10.55 -10.73 1.99
N ALA A 173 10.03 -9.85 2.85
CA ALA A 173 8.59 -9.61 2.90
C ALA A 173 8.05 -9.02 1.59
N ARG A 174 8.82 -8.17 0.89
CA ARG A 174 8.42 -7.59 -0.40
C ARG A 174 8.43 -8.63 -1.51
N GLU A 175 9.39 -9.55 -1.54
CA GLU A 175 9.47 -10.64 -2.51
C GLU A 175 8.25 -11.57 -2.43
N LEU A 176 7.65 -11.73 -1.25
CA LEU A 176 6.44 -12.54 -1.07
C LEU A 176 5.14 -11.86 -1.55
N ILE A 177 5.19 -10.59 -1.96
CA ILE A 177 4.01 -9.92 -2.50
C ILE A 177 3.61 -10.57 -3.83
N GLY A 178 2.38 -11.08 -3.92
CA GLY A 178 1.86 -11.73 -5.13
C GLY A 178 2.10 -13.24 -5.20
N HIS A 179 2.83 -13.84 -4.26
CA HIS A 179 3.07 -15.29 -4.20
C HIS A 179 1.86 -16.12 -3.70
N GLY A 180 0.67 -15.51 -3.59
CA GLY A 180 -0.55 -16.19 -3.17
C GLY A 180 -0.65 -16.51 -1.68
N SER A 181 -1.72 -17.20 -1.29
CA SER A 181 -2.08 -17.43 0.12
C SER A 181 -1.11 -18.32 0.89
N GLU A 182 -0.41 -19.24 0.21
CA GLU A 182 0.55 -20.17 0.82
C GLU A 182 1.78 -19.46 1.41
N SER A 183 2.12 -18.28 0.88
CA SER A 183 3.25 -17.47 1.33
C SER A 183 2.94 -16.59 2.56
N LEU A 184 1.65 -16.41 2.90
CA LEU A 184 1.23 -15.48 3.94
C LEU A 184 1.77 -15.83 5.35
N PRO A 185 1.83 -17.12 5.76
CA PRO A 185 2.43 -17.47 7.05
C PRO A 185 3.90 -17.07 7.16
N LEU A 186 4.67 -17.21 6.07
CA LEU A 186 6.07 -16.79 6.03
C LEU A 186 6.17 -15.27 6.10
N MET A 187 5.39 -14.54 5.30
CA MET A 187 5.35 -13.07 5.38
C MET A 187 5.02 -12.59 6.80
N ALA A 188 4.05 -13.23 7.47
CA ALA A 188 3.73 -12.89 8.85
C ALA A 188 4.88 -13.21 9.82
N ALA A 189 5.56 -14.36 9.68
CA ALA A 189 6.72 -14.68 10.51
C ALA A 189 7.89 -13.70 10.32
N ILE A 190 8.11 -13.19 9.11
CA ILE A 190 9.13 -12.17 8.82
C ILE A 190 8.78 -10.84 9.51
N LEU A 191 7.53 -10.39 9.37
CA LEU A 191 7.06 -9.08 9.86
C LEU A 191 6.85 -9.02 11.38
N TYR A 192 6.67 -10.18 12.03
CA TYR A 192 6.47 -10.33 13.47
C TYR A 192 7.62 -11.12 14.13
N TYR A 193 8.79 -11.08 13.51
CA TYR A 193 9.96 -11.78 14.01
C TYR A 193 10.33 -11.28 15.42
N PRO A 194 10.43 -12.15 16.43
CA PRO A 194 10.46 -11.73 17.83
C PRO A 194 11.83 -11.27 18.33
N GLU A 195 12.92 -11.67 17.67
CA GLU A 195 14.27 -11.33 18.13
C GLU A 195 14.74 -9.99 17.55
N LYS A 196 15.69 -9.36 18.24
CA LYS A 196 16.22 -8.04 17.86
C LYS A 196 17.01 -8.06 16.54
N LEU A 197 17.71 -9.16 16.26
CA LEU A 197 18.48 -9.34 15.03
C LEU A 197 17.74 -10.32 14.15
N TYR A 198 17.40 -9.88 12.94
CA TYR A 198 16.62 -10.70 12.02
C TYR A 198 17.43 -11.87 11.48
N ASN A 199 16.78 -13.02 11.32
CA ASN A 199 17.36 -14.22 10.73
C ASN A 199 16.32 -14.95 9.87
N SER A 200 16.62 -15.10 8.58
CA SER A 200 15.71 -15.68 7.59
C SER A 200 15.38 -17.15 7.87
N GLU A 201 16.38 -17.97 8.22
CA GLU A 201 16.18 -19.40 8.51
C GLU A 201 15.22 -19.61 9.70
N ARG A 202 15.38 -18.80 10.76
CA ARG A 202 14.48 -18.83 11.91
C ARG A 202 13.09 -18.31 11.58
N ALA A 203 12.97 -17.27 10.75
CA ALA A 203 11.67 -16.79 10.27
C ALA A 203 10.94 -17.88 9.46
N HIS A 204 11.66 -18.63 8.62
CA HIS A 204 11.13 -19.78 7.91
C HIS A 204 10.65 -20.89 8.84
N ALA A 205 11.42 -21.23 9.87
CA ALA A 205 11.00 -22.20 10.88
C ALA A 205 9.73 -21.73 11.61
N LEU A 206 9.66 -20.44 11.95
CA LEU A 206 8.54 -19.82 12.64
C LEU A 206 7.27 -19.76 11.78
N ALA A 207 7.39 -19.71 10.45
CA ALA A 207 6.26 -19.69 9.51
C ALA A 207 5.30 -20.87 9.71
N GLN A 208 5.81 -22.03 10.12
CA GLN A 208 4.98 -23.19 10.45
C GLN A 208 4.02 -22.90 11.61
N GLU A 209 4.45 -22.11 12.61
CA GLU A 209 3.58 -21.73 13.72
C GLU A 209 2.53 -20.71 13.30
N PHE A 210 2.92 -19.76 12.46
CA PHE A 210 2.03 -18.73 11.92
C PHE A 210 0.98 -19.30 10.96
N SER A 211 1.20 -20.50 10.41
CA SER A 211 0.20 -21.20 9.58
C SER A 211 -1.10 -21.52 10.32
N ALA A 212 -1.08 -21.53 11.67
CA ALA A 212 -2.25 -21.72 12.51
C ALA A 212 -3.14 -20.47 12.60
N LEU A 213 -2.69 -19.32 12.12
CA LEU A 213 -3.48 -18.08 12.14
C LEU A 213 -4.63 -18.13 11.13
N PRO A 214 -5.76 -17.45 11.40
CA PRO A 214 -6.86 -17.36 10.45
C PRO A 214 -6.41 -16.71 9.12
N PRO A 215 -6.92 -17.18 7.97
CA PRO A 215 -6.60 -16.61 6.66
C PRO A 215 -6.86 -15.10 6.58
N GLU A 216 -7.94 -14.61 7.19
CA GLU A 216 -8.30 -13.20 7.20
C GLU A 216 -7.25 -12.35 7.92
N LEU A 217 -6.68 -12.86 9.01
CA LEU A 217 -5.62 -12.19 9.75
C LEU A 217 -4.31 -12.19 8.95
N LEU A 218 -3.95 -13.32 8.35
CA LEU A 218 -2.77 -13.44 7.49
C LEU A 218 -2.85 -12.49 6.28
N THR A 219 -4.01 -12.43 5.62
CA THR A 219 -4.26 -11.47 4.54
C THR A 219 -4.21 -10.04 5.04
N ALA A 220 -4.76 -9.74 6.23
CA ALA A 220 -4.75 -8.40 6.79
C ALA A 220 -3.32 -7.90 7.07
N ILE A 221 -2.46 -8.78 7.59
CA ILE A 221 -1.01 -8.52 7.76
C ILE A 221 -0.37 -8.17 6.42
N SER A 222 -0.62 -8.99 5.39
CA SER A 222 -0.07 -8.76 4.05
C SER A 222 -0.56 -7.44 3.46
N PHE A 223 -1.86 -7.14 3.55
CA PHE A 223 -2.43 -5.88 3.05
C PHE A 223 -1.87 -4.67 3.79
N ASN A 224 -1.61 -4.79 5.10
CA ASN A 224 -1.03 -3.69 5.88
C ASN A 224 0.41 -3.40 5.41
N PHE A 225 1.21 -4.45 5.21
CA PHE A 225 2.56 -4.31 4.67
C PHE A 225 2.58 -3.78 3.24
N GLN A 226 1.71 -4.29 2.36
CA GLN A 226 1.56 -3.78 0.99
C GLN A 226 1.16 -2.29 1.00
N ALA A 227 0.26 -1.88 1.89
CA ALA A 227 -0.13 -0.50 2.01
C ALA A 227 1.02 0.42 2.45
N PHE A 228 1.84 -0.03 3.41
CA PHE A 228 3.05 0.68 3.80
C PHE A 228 4.07 0.74 2.66
N ASN A 229 4.29 -0.36 1.94
CA ASN A 229 5.16 -0.41 0.78
C ASN A 229 4.72 0.56 -0.32
N ASN A 230 3.42 0.57 -0.64
CA ASN A 230 2.85 1.51 -1.60
C ASN A 230 3.00 2.95 -1.13
N TYR A 231 2.81 3.22 0.16
CA TYR A 231 3.02 4.55 0.73
C TYR A 231 4.47 5.02 0.58
N LEU A 232 5.45 4.15 0.84
CA LEU A 232 6.88 4.46 0.66
C LEU A 232 7.16 4.94 -0.77
N PHE A 233 6.65 4.26 -1.78
CA PHE A 233 6.95 4.58 -3.18
C PHE A 233 5.98 5.55 -3.85
N SER A 234 4.92 6.00 -3.18
CA SER A 234 3.97 6.97 -3.77
C SER A 234 3.91 8.30 -3.02
N LYS A 235 4.20 8.33 -1.72
CA LYS A 235 4.03 9.52 -0.86
C LYS A 235 5.33 9.99 -0.20
N THR A 236 6.47 9.36 -0.49
CA THR A 236 7.77 9.74 0.06
C THR A 236 8.80 9.99 -1.05
N PRO A 237 9.95 10.61 -0.73
CA PRO A 237 11.03 10.81 -1.72
C PRO A 237 11.57 9.54 -2.35
N PHE A 238 11.25 8.36 -1.80
CA PHE A 238 11.63 7.06 -2.39
C PHE A 238 10.83 6.71 -3.64
N SER A 239 9.79 7.47 -4.00
CA SER A 239 9.03 7.27 -5.25
C SER A 239 9.90 7.27 -6.51
N LEU A 240 11.08 7.86 -6.46
CA LEU A 240 12.06 7.77 -7.54
C LEU A 240 12.38 6.30 -7.89
N LEU A 241 12.50 5.44 -6.86
CA LEU A 241 12.91 4.05 -6.98
C LEU A 241 11.85 3.14 -7.61
N SER A 242 10.63 3.63 -7.84
CA SER A 242 9.57 2.88 -8.51
C SER A 242 9.28 3.38 -9.92
N LYS A 243 10.01 4.40 -10.42
CA LYS A 243 9.79 4.98 -11.75
C LYS A 243 10.60 4.31 -12.86
N PHE A 244 11.39 3.28 -12.56
CA PHE A 244 12.14 2.55 -13.57
C PHE A 244 11.20 1.90 -14.59
N LYS A 245 11.57 1.96 -15.87
CA LYS A 245 10.84 1.29 -16.94
C LYS A 245 11.02 -0.23 -16.80
N SER A 246 9.91 -0.97 -16.83
CA SER A 246 9.92 -2.43 -16.95
C SER A 246 10.56 -2.80 -18.29
N ASN A 247 11.70 -3.50 -18.28
CA ASN A 247 12.34 -3.98 -19.51
C ASN A 247 11.97 -5.47 -19.73
N PRO A 248 11.34 -5.86 -20.86
CA PRO A 248 10.92 -7.25 -21.10
C PRO A 248 12.07 -8.27 -21.13
N ASP A 249 13.28 -7.84 -21.50
CA ASP A 249 14.46 -8.72 -21.61
C ASP A 249 15.20 -8.94 -20.28
N HIS A 250 14.86 -8.18 -19.24
CA HIS A 250 15.39 -8.31 -17.88
C HIS A 250 14.24 -8.13 -16.89
N PRO A 251 13.60 -9.22 -16.40
CA PRO A 251 12.36 -9.12 -15.63
C PRO A 251 12.47 -8.34 -14.31
N ILE A 252 13.66 -8.00 -13.82
CA ILE A 252 13.83 -7.21 -12.59
C ILE A 252 15.04 -6.29 -12.77
N THR A 253 14.78 -4.99 -12.83
CA THR A 253 15.78 -3.94 -12.61
C THR A 253 16.38 -4.15 -11.23
N THR A 254 17.59 -4.72 -11.16
CA THR A 254 18.37 -5.02 -9.94
C THR A 254 17.51 -5.62 -8.82
N ASP A 255 17.46 -6.95 -8.72
CA ASP A 255 16.81 -7.60 -7.59
C ASP A 255 17.21 -6.88 -6.30
N ALA A 256 16.24 -6.51 -5.45
CA ALA A 256 16.53 -5.75 -4.23
C ALA A 256 17.55 -6.49 -3.35
N SER A 257 17.66 -7.80 -3.53
CA SER A 257 18.69 -8.70 -3.02
C SER A 257 20.08 -8.46 -3.67
N ASP A 258 20.20 -8.31 -4.98
CA ASP A 258 21.45 -7.94 -5.67
C ASP A 258 21.97 -6.57 -5.21
N ALA A 259 21.05 -5.62 -4.98
CA ALA A 259 21.39 -4.30 -4.49
C ALA A 259 22.07 -4.35 -3.10
N LEU A 260 21.69 -5.28 -2.22
CA LEU A 260 22.39 -5.47 -0.93
C LEU A 260 23.86 -5.84 -1.13
N TYR A 261 24.14 -6.74 -2.07
CA TYR A 261 25.49 -7.21 -2.36
C TYR A 261 26.35 -6.12 -3.00
N ASP A 262 25.77 -5.31 -3.90
CA ASP A 262 26.46 -4.18 -4.51
C ASP A 262 26.77 -3.07 -3.49
N LEU A 263 25.86 -2.82 -2.53
CA LEU A 263 26.16 -1.91 -1.42
C LEU A 263 27.34 -2.41 -0.57
N SER A 264 27.47 -3.73 -0.36
CA SER A 264 28.57 -4.31 0.41
C SER A 264 29.90 -4.19 -0.33
N LYS A 265 29.91 -4.49 -1.64
CA LYS A 265 31.08 -4.35 -2.51
C LYS A 265 31.60 -2.92 -2.55
N ASP A 266 30.71 -1.93 -2.49
CA ASP A 266 31.06 -0.51 -2.50
C ASP A 266 31.58 0.01 -1.14
N GLY A 267 31.82 -0.88 -0.17
CA GLY A 267 32.50 -0.54 1.08
C GLY A 267 31.62 0.14 2.13
N LEU A 268 30.29 0.09 1.98
CA LEU A 268 29.32 0.65 2.95
C LEU A 268 29.14 -0.23 4.21
N GLY A 269 29.71 -1.44 4.20
CA GLY A 269 29.67 -2.41 5.28
C GLY A 269 29.84 -3.82 4.76
N ASP A 270 30.04 -4.79 5.66
CA ASP A 270 29.89 -6.19 5.28
C ASP A 270 28.42 -6.52 4.95
N ALA A 271 28.18 -7.62 4.24
CA ALA A 271 26.83 -7.98 3.79
C ALA A 271 25.83 -8.05 4.97
N ARG A 272 26.26 -8.56 6.12
CA ARG A 272 25.42 -8.68 7.32
C ARG A 272 25.05 -7.31 7.91
N GLN A 273 25.98 -6.37 7.92
CA GLN A 273 25.71 -5.01 8.39
C GLN A 273 24.66 -4.32 7.53
N ILE A 274 24.67 -4.56 6.23
CA ILE A 274 23.70 -3.97 5.29
C ILE A 274 22.34 -4.66 5.42
N GLU A 275 22.31 -5.99 5.52
CA GLU A 275 21.09 -6.77 5.78
C GLU A 275 20.35 -6.31 7.05
N GLN A 276 21.10 -6.02 8.12
CA GLN A 276 20.55 -5.58 9.41
C GLN A 276 20.32 -4.06 9.49
N MET A 277 20.71 -3.30 8.46
CA MET A 277 20.49 -1.85 8.42
C MET A 277 19.00 -1.54 8.43
N ASN A 278 18.61 -0.42 9.02
CA ASN A 278 17.24 0.05 8.94
C ASN A 278 16.77 0.27 7.49
N VAL A 279 15.56 -0.19 7.16
CA VAL A 279 14.99 -0.11 5.79
C VAL A 279 14.98 1.31 5.22
N LEU A 280 14.66 2.34 6.02
CA LEU A 280 14.62 3.72 5.52
C LEU A 280 16.03 4.25 5.23
N THR A 281 17.04 3.78 5.96
CA THR A 281 18.45 4.13 5.69
C THR A 281 18.92 3.44 4.43
N TYR A 282 18.60 2.15 4.27
CA TYR A 282 18.84 1.39 3.05
C TYR A 282 18.24 2.08 1.80
N LEU A 283 16.95 2.44 1.85
CA LEU A 283 16.29 3.14 0.74
C LEU A 283 16.88 4.54 0.46
N LYS A 284 17.34 5.26 1.48
CA LYS A 284 18.05 6.54 1.31
C LYS A 284 19.37 6.36 0.56
N VAL A 285 20.14 5.32 0.92
CA VAL A 285 21.40 4.98 0.25
C VAL A 285 21.14 4.64 -1.22
N LEU A 286 20.17 3.76 -1.51
CA LEU A 286 19.81 3.41 -2.88
C LEU A 286 19.41 4.64 -3.70
N ARG A 287 18.51 5.47 -3.16
CA ARG A 287 18.07 6.71 -3.81
C ARG A 287 19.24 7.63 -4.12
N LYS A 288 20.17 7.80 -3.16
CA LYS A 288 21.36 8.65 -3.35
C LYS A 288 22.23 8.10 -4.48
N LYS A 289 22.53 6.79 -4.48
CA LYS A 289 23.32 6.16 -5.54
C LYS A 289 22.70 6.33 -6.92
N THR A 290 21.38 6.16 -7.05
CA THR A 290 20.67 6.40 -8.32
C THR A 290 20.84 7.84 -8.80
N ILE A 291 20.72 8.82 -7.91
CA ILE A 291 20.89 10.25 -8.23
C ILE A 291 22.34 10.55 -8.65
N ASP A 292 23.31 10.04 -7.89
CA ASP A 292 24.73 10.26 -8.16
C ASP A 292 25.12 9.63 -9.52
N ALA A 293 24.65 8.41 -9.82
CA ALA A 293 24.87 7.76 -11.12
C ALA A 293 24.33 8.59 -12.31
N VAL A 294 23.12 9.15 -12.19
CA VAL A 294 22.54 10.03 -13.22
C VAL A 294 23.39 11.29 -13.41
N ARG A 295 23.86 11.90 -12.32
CA ARG A 295 24.71 13.11 -12.36
C ARG A 295 26.08 12.83 -12.95
N ASP A 296 26.69 11.69 -12.64
CA ASP A 296 27.98 11.29 -13.17
C ASP A 296 27.88 11.03 -14.68
N MET A 297 26.86 10.31 -15.15
CA MET A 297 26.62 10.12 -16.59
C MET A 297 26.40 11.45 -17.31
N LYS A 298 25.69 12.39 -16.68
CA LYS A 298 25.55 13.75 -17.22
C LYS A 298 26.89 14.48 -17.27
N GLY A 299 27.72 14.35 -16.24
CA GLY A 299 29.07 14.89 -16.16
C GLY A 299 30.01 14.33 -17.25
N PHE A 300 29.84 13.07 -17.64
CA PHE A 300 30.52 12.46 -18.79
C PHE A 300 29.99 12.92 -20.15
N GLY A 301 29.06 13.87 -20.18
CA GLY A 301 28.52 14.46 -21.41
C GLY A 301 27.46 13.60 -22.10
N TRP A 302 26.88 12.61 -21.42
CA TRP A 302 25.82 11.79 -22.02
C TRP A 302 24.54 12.61 -22.19
N ASP A 303 23.83 12.34 -23.29
CA ASP A 303 22.52 12.92 -23.52
C ASP A 303 21.44 12.24 -22.66
N LYS A 304 20.30 12.92 -22.49
CA LYS A 304 19.22 12.47 -21.61
C LYS A 304 18.61 11.14 -22.06
N THR A 305 18.55 10.91 -23.37
CA THR A 305 18.05 9.66 -23.97
C THR A 305 18.95 8.48 -23.65
N LYS A 306 20.27 8.66 -23.71
CA LYS A 306 21.28 7.66 -23.39
C LYS A 306 21.28 7.34 -21.90
N ILE A 307 21.18 8.35 -21.04
CA ILE A 307 21.03 8.15 -19.59
C ILE A 307 19.74 7.39 -19.27
N SER A 308 18.62 7.75 -19.93
CA SER A 308 17.33 7.07 -19.75
C SER A 308 17.39 5.59 -20.12
N ASN A 309 18.11 5.24 -21.19
CA ASN A 309 18.27 3.86 -21.61
C ASN A 309 19.20 3.06 -20.69
N GLU A 310 20.26 3.69 -20.17
CA GLU A 310 21.22 3.01 -19.28
C GLU A 310 20.66 2.80 -17.88
N VAL A 311 20.07 3.84 -17.29
CA VAL A 311 19.58 3.82 -15.90
C VAL A 311 18.15 3.27 -15.83
N GLY A 312 17.43 3.23 -16.94
CA GLY A 312 16.04 2.79 -17.01
C GLY A 312 15.03 3.82 -16.46
N LEU A 313 15.45 5.05 -16.13
CA LEU A 313 14.55 6.11 -15.64
C LEU A 313 13.93 6.92 -16.80
N PRO A 314 12.65 7.34 -16.70
CA PRO A 314 12.02 8.23 -17.68
C PRO A 314 12.76 9.57 -17.77
N ILE A 315 12.75 10.18 -18.96
CA ILE A 315 13.42 11.47 -19.21
C ILE A 315 12.89 12.57 -18.28
N SER A 316 11.58 12.60 -18.01
CA SER A 316 10.97 13.56 -17.08
C SER A 316 11.56 13.47 -15.67
N VAL A 317 11.94 12.26 -15.22
CA VAL A 317 12.56 12.04 -13.92
C VAL A 317 14.02 12.45 -13.92
N ILE A 318 14.73 12.20 -15.02
CA ILE A 318 16.11 12.65 -15.20
C ILE A 318 16.18 14.17 -15.19
N ASP A 319 15.19 14.85 -15.78
CA ASP A 319 15.06 16.31 -15.76
C ASP A 319 14.86 16.86 -14.33
N ASP A 320 14.16 16.13 -13.46
CA ASP A 320 14.00 16.54 -12.06
C ASP A 320 15.31 16.35 -11.23
N ILE A 321 16.25 15.52 -11.71
CA ILE A 321 17.50 15.20 -11.00
C ILE A 321 18.64 16.18 -11.34
N ILE A 322 18.69 16.65 -12.59
CA ILE A 322 19.75 17.48 -13.19
C ILE A 322 19.36 18.96 -13.12
#